data_AF-A0A9P1MH02-F1
#
_entry.id   AF-A0A9P1MH02-F1
#
_cell.length_a   1.000
_cell.length_b   1.000
_cell.length_c   1.000
_cell.angle_alpha   90.00
_cell.angle_beta   90.00
_cell.angle_gamma   90.00
#
_symmetry.space_group_name_H-M   'P 1'
#
loop_
_entity.id
_entity.type
_entity.pdbx_description
1 polymer ?
#
loop_
_entity_poly.entity_id
_entity_poly.type
_entity_poly.pdbx_seq_one_letter_code
_entity_poly.pdbx_strand_id
1 'polypeptide(L)'
;MSDRHMPSIFSECDKLKQIYDKCFTEFFQKFISPNYRHQYAVNPCDRLQQVYRDCVEEMDPSNFPAPQLGEAAEARFSHLERTLEAFQENARHMGVIASDFSSKSQDVFNQKIHTLTSGLLELDQLKTQYTDVKIPLELLEVLDDGKNPHIYTRDLLERTLQKNKEVNGKIEIYKKFRAHLLKRFAEEMPEDAAKYLNIRAMDDS
;
A
#
# COMPACT_ATOMS: atom_id res chain seq x y z
N MET A 1 -14.32 12.92 -32.63
CA MET A 1 -13.03 13.45 -32.14
C MET A 1 -13.22 13.72 -30.67
N SER A 2 -12.69 12.87 -29.79
CA SER A 2 -12.85 13.04 -28.35
C SER A 2 -12.02 14.24 -27.88
N ASP A 3 -12.65 15.21 -27.23
CA ASP A 3 -11.98 16.35 -26.60
C ASP A 3 -10.89 15.84 -25.64
N ARG A 4 -9.63 16.18 -25.93
CA ARG A 4 -8.48 15.79 -25.10
C ARG A 4 -8.44 16.69 -23.87
N HIS A 5 -9.15 16.28 -22.82
CA HIS A 5 -9.02 16.90 -21.50
C HIS A 5 -7.93 16.18 -20.68
N MET A 6 -7.24 16.93 -19.82
CA MET A 6 -6.22 16.40 -18.91
C MET A 6 -6.91 15.94 -17.62
N PRO A 7 -6.91 14.65 -17.28
CA PRO A 7 -7.66 14.12 -16.14
C PRO A 7 -7.17 14.67 -14.79
N SER A 8 -8.05 14.57 -13.79
CA SER A 8 -7.81 14.84 -12.38
C SER A 8 -6.94 13.75 -11.75
N ILE A 9 -6.36 14.08 -10.60
CA ILE A 9 -5.61 13.14 -9.76
C ILE A 9 -6.52 11.99 -9.29
N PHE A 10 -7.78 12.32 -8.98
CA PHE A 10 -8.83 11.37 -8.61
C PHE A 10 -9.95 11.38 -9.66
N SER A 11 -10.36 10.18 -10.09
CA SER A 11 -11.37 9.98 -11.15
C SER A 11 -12.75 10.53 -10.79
N GLU A 12 -13.05 10.58 -9.49
CA GLU A 12 -14.25 11.10 -8.87
C GLU A 12 -14.36 12.62 -9.06
N CYS A 13 -13.21 13.31 -9.08
CA CYS A 13 -13.11 14.75 -9.27
C CYS A 13 -12.94 15.17 -10.74
N ASP A 14 -12.88 14.22 -11.70
CA ASP A 14 -12.65 14.51 -13.14
C ASP A 14 -13.69 15.47 -13.72
N LYS A 15 -14.97 15.27 -13.39
CA LYS A 15 -16.06 16.13 -13.89
C LYS A 15 -15.91 17.57 -13.40
N LEU A 16 -15.49 17.76 -12.14
CA LEU A 16 -15.26 19.09 -11.56
C LEU A 16 -14.07 19.77 -12.21
N LYS A 17 -12.99 19.01 -12.46
CA LYS A 17 -11.82 19.51 -13.17
C LYS A 17 -12.16 19.98 -14.59
N GLN A 18 -12.94 19.20 -15.34
CA GLN A 18 -13.39 19.58 -16.68
C GLN A 18 -14.15 20.90 -16.70
N ILE A 19 -15.04 21.10 -15.72
CA ILE A 19 -15.82 22.33 -15.60
C ILE A 19 -14.92 23.54 -15.28
N TYR A 20 -13.96 23.37 -14.37
CA TYR A 20 -12.97 24.40 -14.05
C TYR A 20 -12.07 24.74 -15.24
N ASP A 21 -11.47 23.75 -15.89
CA ASP A 21 -10.55 23.94 -17.01
C ASP A 21 -11.24 24.65 -18.20
N LYS A 22 -12.52 24.34 -18.43
CA LYS A 22 -13.34 25.02 -19.45
C LYS A 22 -13.56 26.50 -19.10
N CYS A 23 -13.95 26.79 -17.86
CA CYS A 23 -14.10 28.17 -17.38
C CYS A 23 -12.77 28.95 -17.50
N PHE A 24 -11.68 28.34 -17.05
CA PHE A 24 -10.35 28.95 -17.07
C PHE A 24 -9.91 29.26 -18.50
N THR A 25 -10.09 28.34 -19.44
CA THR A 25 -9.69 28.54 -20.84
C THR A 25 -10.45 29.70 -21.48
N GLU A 26 -11.76 29.80 -21.26
CA GLU A 26 -12.57 30.91 -21.78
C GLU A 26 -12.22 32.26 -21.13
N PHE A 27 -11.96 32.26 -19.82
CA PHE A 27 -11.52 33.46 -19.10
C PHE A 27 -10.14 33.92 -19.54
N PHE A 28 -9.16 33.00 -19.63
CA PHE A 28 -7.78 33.29 -19.97
C PHE A 28 -7.63 33.90 -21.37
N GLN A 29 -8.40 33.40 -22.35
CA GLN A 29 -8.44 33.99 -23.70
C GLN A 29 -8.95 35.44 -23.70
N LYS A 30 -9.98 35.73 -22.88
CA LYS A 30 -10.52 37.10 -22.73
C LYS A 30 -9.56 38.02 -21.98
N PHE A 31 -8.82 37.49 -21.01
CA PHE A 31 -7.84 38.22 -20.21
C PHE A 31 -6.62 38.69 -21.04
N ILE A 32 -6.16 37.88 -22.01
CA ILE A 32 -5.00 38.23 -22.87
C ILE A 32 -5.39 39.18 -24.02
N SER A 33 -6.69 39.41 -24.25
CA SER A 33 -7.15 40.23 -25.37
C SER A 33 -6.83 41.72 -25.16
N PRO A 34 -6.31 42.43 -26.18
CA PRO A 34 -5.79 43.80 -26.05
C PRO A 34 -6.84 44.88 -25.70
N ASN A 35 -8.13 44.56 -25.82
CA ASN A 35 -9.25 45.45 -25.50
C ASN A 35 -9.82 45.23 -24.08
N TYR A 36 -9.17 44.42 -23.23
CA TYR A 36 -9.69 44.10 -21.90
C TYR A 36 -9.43 45.24 -20.92
N ARG A 37 -10.48 45.98 -20.53
CA ARG A 37 -10.44 46.91 -19.39
C ARG A 37 -10.43 46.11 -18.10
N HIS A 38 -9.38 46.26 -17.30
CA HIS A 38 -9.27 45.72 -15.94
C HIS A 38 -10.27 46.40 -14.98
N GLN A 39 -11.58 46.13 -15.14
CA GLN A 39 -12.61 46.70 -14.25
C GLN A 39 -13.25 45.69 -13.30
N TYR A 40 -12.78 44.44 -13.27
CA TYR A 40 -13.18 43.47 -12.24
C TYR A 40 -11.98 42.61 -11.84
N ALA A 41 -11.49 42.80 -10.62
CA ALA A 41 -10.30 42.17 -10.07
C ALA A 41 -10.55 40.77 -9.47
N VAL A 42 -11.63 40.09 -9.87
CA VAL A 42 -12.05 38.80 -9.30
C VAL A 42 -12.10 37.76 -10.41
N ASN A 43 -11.45 36.61 -10.20
CA ASN A 43 -11.44 35.54 -11.18
C ASN A 43 -12.81 34.83 -11.15
N PRO A 44 -13.57 34.83 -12.25
CA PRO A 44 -14.90 34.23 -12.30
C PRO A 44 -14.89 32.71 -12.07
N CYS A 45 -13.73 32.06 -12.19
CA CYS A 45 -13.57 30.63 -11.99
C CYS A 45 -13.09 30.27 -10.57
N ASP A 46 -12.88 31.23 -9.67
CA ASP A 46 -12.36 30.98 -8.30
C ASP A 46 -13.23 29.99 -7.52
N ARG A 47 -14.56 30.14 -7.61
CA ARG A 47 -15.49 29.22 -6.95
C ARG A 47 -15.39 27.79 -7.50
N LEU A 48 -15.18 27.64 -8.80
CA LEU A 48 -15.01 26.32 -9.42
C LEU A 48 -13.67 25.69 -9.04
N GLN A 49 -12.62 26.52 -8.93
CA GLN A 49 -11.33 26.08 -8.43
C GLN A 49 -11.41 25.59 -6.99
N GLN A 50 -12.17 26.31 -6.14
CA GLN A 50 -12.37 25.94 -4.75
C GLN A 50 -13.11 24.61 -4.63
N VAL A 51 -14.22 24.41 -5.35
CA VAL A 51 -14.96 23.13 -5.33
C VAL A 51 -14.12 21.95 -5.83
N TYR A 52 -13.28 22.17 -6.86
CA TYR A 52 -12.34 21.13 -7.32
C TYR A 52 -11.27 20.84 -6.26
N ARG A 53 -10.71 21.87 -5.61
CA ARG A 53 -9.74 21.72 -4.51
C ARG A 53 -10.35 20.94 -3.35
N ASP A 54 -11.55 21.30 -2.91
CA ASP A 54 -12.25 20.64 -1.81
C ASP A 54 -12.46 19.15 -2.12
N CYS A 55 -12.85 18.81 -3.36
CA CYS A 55 -12.96 17.40 -3.80
C CYS A 55 -11.63 16.64 -3.70
N VAL A 56 -10.52 17.27 -4.11
CA VAL A 56 -9.19 16.65 -4.04
C VAL A 56 -8.71 16.50 -2.59
N GLU A 57 -9.02 17.46 -1.72
CA GLU A 57 -8.69 17.42 -0.29
C GLU A 57 -9.55 16.39 0.47
N GLU A 58 -10.82 16.21 0.12
CA GLU A 58 -11.66 15.13 0.66
C GLU A 58 -11.16 13.74 0.24
N MET A 59 -10.54 13.64 -0.93
CA MET A 59 -9.98 12.39 -1.46
C MET A 59 -8.53 12.15 -1.01
N ASP A 60 -7.94 13.05 -0.22
CA ASP A 60 -6.61 12.85 0.35
C ASP A 60 -6.61 11.62 1.27
N PRO A 61 -5.73 10.62 1.08
CA PRO A 61 -5.59 9.47 1.97
C PRO A 61 -5.39 9.83 3.45
N SER A 62 -5.01 11.08 3.77
CA SER A 62 -4.98 11.64 5.13
C SER A 62 -6.36 11.78 5.80
N ASN A 63 -7.43 11.97 5.02
CA ASN A 63 -8.81 12.24 5.48
C ASN A 63 -9.69 11.00 5.51
N PHE A 64 -9.29 9.91 4.84
CA PHE A 64 -9.89 8.62 5.09
C PHE A 64 -9.35 8.07 6.40
N PRO A 65 -10.21 7.59 7.33
CA PRO A 65 -9.70 6.77 8.41
C PRO A 65 -8.94 5.62 7.75
N ALA A 66 -7.68 5.46 8.14
CA ALA A 66 -6.91 4.27 7.79
C ALA A 66 -7.83 3.06 7.98
N PRO A 67 -7.83 2.07 7.07
CA PRO A 67 -8.67 0.89 7.22
C PRO A 67 -8.46 0.39 8.64
N GLN A 68 -9.50 0.52 9.47
CA GLN A 68 -9.39 0.23 10.89
C GLN A 68 -9.05 -1.25 10.98
N LEU A 69 -7.78 -1.57 11.22
CA LEU A 69 -7.42 -2.86 11.79
C LEU A 69 -8.25 -2.91 13.07
N GLY A 70 -9.34 -3.68 13.06
CA GLY A 70 -10.41 -3.51 14.04
C GLY A 70 -9.84 -3.42 15.46
N GLU A 71 -10.31 -2.48 16.27
CA GLU A 71 -9.75 -2.15 17.60
C GLU A 71 -9.45 -3.40 18.47
N ALA A 72 -10.24 -4.46 18.30
CA ALA A 72 -10.02 -5.76 18.94
C ALA A 72 -8.69 -6.45 18.56
N ALA A 73 -8.27 -6.36 17.30
CA ALA A 73 -6.99 -6.90 16.83
C ALA A 73 -5.81 -6.12 17.43
N GLU A 74 -5.89 -4.79 17.48
CA GLU A 74 -4.86 -3.95 18.07
C GLU A 74 -4.74 -4.13 19.58
N ALA A 75 -5.88 -4.29 20.28
CA ALA A 75 -5.91 -4.64 21.69
C ALA A 75 -5.28 -6.02 21.97
N ARG A 76 -5.53 -7.01 21.10
CA ARG A 76 -4.93 -8.35 21.18
C ARG A 76 -3.39 -8.25 21.12
N PHE A 77 -2.84 -7.60 20.10
CA PHE A 77 -1.38 -7.45 19.97
C PHE A 77 -0.76 -6.64 21.12
N SER A 78 -1.45 -5.58 21.57
CA SER A 78 -1.02 -4.79 22.74
C SER A 78 -0.95 -5.63 24.02
N HIS A 79 -1.86 -6.59 24.18
CA HIS A 79 -1.84 -7.49 25.34
C HIS A 79 -0.62 -8.42 25.30
N LEU A 80 -0.32 -9.04 24.15
CA LEU A 80 0.87 -9.89 23.99
C LEU A 80 2.16 -9.11 24.23
N GLU A 81 2.26 -7.89 23.70
CA GLU A 81 3.41 -7.02 23.90
C GLU A 81 3.67 -6.77 25.39
N ARG A 82 2.64 -6.36 26.14
CA ARG A 82 2.75 -6.14 27.60
C ARG A 82 3.16 -7.41 28.35
N THR A 83 2.62 -8.57 27.98
CA THR A 83 2.99 -9.84 28.62
C THR A 83 4.46 -10.19 28.34
N LEU A 84 4.94 -9.97 27.11
CA LEU A 84 6.34 -10.17 26.74
C LEU A 84 7.28 -9.21 27.47
N GLU A 85 6.94 -7.92 27.55
CA GLU A 85 7.72 -6.93 28.30
C GLU A 85 7.82 -7.29 29.79
N ALA A 86 6.69 -7.66 30.41
CA ALA A 86 6.67 -8.10 31.80
C ALA A 86 7.52 -9.36 32.02
N PHE A 87 7.50 -10.30 31.07
CA PHE A 87 8.34 -11.49 31.13
C PHE A 87 9.84 -11.16 31.02
N GLN A 88 10.22 -10.32 30.05
CA GLN A 88 11.60 -9.85 29.87
C GLN A 88 12.12 -9.15 31.13
N GLU A 89 11.31 -8.28 31.73
CA GLU A 89 11.69 -7.55 32.95
C GLU A 89 11.81 -8.47 34.17
N ASN A 90 10.93 -9.47 34.29
CA ASN A 90 11.06 -10.49 35.33
C ASN A 90 12.35 -11.33 35.16
N ALA A 91 12.72 -11.65 33.91
CA ALA A 91 13.96 -12.38 33.63
C ALA A 91 15.18 -11.52 33.95
N ARG A 92 15.14 -10.22 33.62
CA ARG A 92 16.17 -9.25 34.00
C ARG A 92 16.35 -9.18 35.52
N HIS A 93 15.25 -9.03 36.26
CA HIS A 93 15.28 -9.02 37.73
C HIS A 93 15.86 -10.30 38.32
N MET A 94 15.49 -11.47 37.78
CA MET A 94 16.08 -12.74 38.20
C MET A 94 17.60 -12.75 37.95
N GLY A 95 18.06 -12.24 36.80
CA GLY A 95 19.48 -12.11 36.47
C GLY A 95 20.25 -11.24 37.47
N VAL A 96 19.65 -10.14 37.93
CA VAL A 96 20.24 -9.29 38.97
C VAL A 96 20.37 -10.04 40.30
N ILE A 97 19.30 -10.71 40.75
CA ILE A 97 19.31 -11.49 42.00
C ILE A 97 20.33 -12.63 41.93
N ALA A 98 20.45 -13.29 40.78
CA ALA A 98 21.41 -14.37 40.56
C ALA A 98 22.87 -13.85 40.57
N SER A 99 23.10 -12.63 40.10
CA SER A 99 24.42 -12.01 40.07
C SER A 99 24.94 -11.63 41.47
N ASP A 100 24.04 -11.25 42.39
CA ASP A 100 24.37 -10.86 43.77
C ASP A 100 23.61 -11.72 44.79
N PHE A 101 23.78 -13.03 44.66
CA PHE A 101 23.02 -14.01 45.43
C PHE A 101 23.50 -14.11 46.88
N SER A 102 22.56 -14.08 47.83
CA SER A 102 22.79 -14.30 49.26
C SER A 102 21.73 -15.17 49.91
N SER A 103 22.00 -15.70 51.11
CA SER A 103 21.05 -16.53 51.88
C SER A 103 19.71 -15.82 52.16
N LYS A 104 19.72 -14.49 52.26
CA LYS A 104 18.50 -13.68 52.44
C LYS A 104 17.65 -13.57 51.18
N SER A 105 18.24 -13.81 50.01
CA SER A 105 17.57 -13.68 48.70
C SER A 105 16.99 -14.99 48.17
N GLN A 106 17.24 -16.13 48.83
CA GLN A 106 16.79 -17.46 48.39
C GLN A 106 15.28 -17.54 48.14
N ASP A 107 14.46 -17.04 49.08
CA ASP A 107 13.00 -17.10 48.96
C ASP A 107 12.50 -16.25 47.79
N VAL A 108 13.05 -15.05 47.63
CA VAL A 108 12.71 -14.13 46.53
C VAL A 108 13.15 -14.73 45.18
N PHE A 109 14.31 -15.38 45.14
CA PHE A 109 14.81 -16.07 43.95
C PHE A 109 13.88 -17.22 43.53
N ASN A 110 13.47 -18.08 44.48
CA ASN A 110 12.51 -19.16 44.22
C ASN A 110 11.16 -18.62 43.73
N GLN A 111 10.66 -17.55 44.36
CA GLN A 111 9.43 -16.87 43.90
C GLN A 111 9.58 -16.37 42.46
N LYS A 112 10.74 -15.82 42.08
CA LYS A 112 10.99 -15.36 40.70
C LYS A 112 11.08 -16.51 39.70
N ILE A 113 11.65 -17.66 40.05
CA ILE A 113 11.62 -18.86 39.21
C ILE A 113 10.17 -19.29 38.94
N HIS A 114 9.33 -19.35 39.98
CA HIS A 114 7.91 -19.67 39.81
C HIS A 114 7.20 -18.64 38.94
N THR A 115 7.49 -17.35 39.14
CA THR A 115 6.93 -16.25 38.32
C THR A 115 7.27 -16.44 36.83
N LEU A 116 8.54 -16.75 36.51
CA LEU A 116 8.95 -17.01 35.13
C LEU A 116 8.33 -18.27 34.54
N THR A 117 8.22 -19.33 35.34
CA THR A 117 7.58 -20.58 34.89
C THR A 117 6.11 -20.34 34.54
N SER A 118 5.38 -19.62 35.41
CA SER A 118 3.99 -19.22 35.15
C SER A 118 3.88 -18.29 33.93
N GLY A 119 4.81 -17.35 33.75
CA GLY A 119 4.84 -16.47 32.59
C GLY A 119 5.07 -17.21 31.27
N LEU A 120 5.94 -18.23 31.25
CA LEU A 120 6.12 -19.09 30.07
C LEU A 120 4.84 -19.87 29.74
N LEU A 121 4.15 -20.38 30.76
CA LEU A 121 2.87 -21.09 30.57
C LEU A 121 1.79 -20.15 30.02
N GLU A 122 1.72 -18.92 30.52
CA GLU A 122 0.80 -17.89 30.01
C GLU A 122 1.09 -17.55 28.54
N LEU A 123 2.36 -17.37 28.17
CA LEU A 123 2.77 -17.13 26.77
C LEU A 123 2.40 -18.29 25.84
N ASP A 124 2.56 -19.53 26.29
CA ASP A 124 2.17 -20.71 25.50
C ASP A 124 0.65 -20.77 25.29
N GLN A 125 -0.15 -20.41 26.31
CA GLN A 125 -1.60 -20.33 26.17
C GLN A 125 -2.02 -19.21 25.20
N LEU A 126 -1.37 -18.05 25.26
CA LEU A 126 -1.64 -16.91 24.39
C LEU A 126 -1.40 -17.23 22.92
N LYS A 127 -0.44 -18.12 22.59
CA LYS A 127 -0.13 -18.54 21.21
C LYS A 127 -1.37 -18.95 20.41
N THR A 128 -2.34 -19.61 21.04
CA THR A 128 -3.56 -20.09 20.38
C THR A 128 -4.39 -18.96 19.76
N GLN A 129 -4.28 -17.74 20.31
CA GLN A 129 -5.00 -16.55 19.84
C GLN A 129 -4.39 -15.93 18.58
N TYR A 130 -3.23 -16.39 18.11
CA TYR A 130 -2.48 -15.82 16.97
C TYR A 130 -2.31 -16.80 15.80
N THR A 131 -3.10 -17.87 15.77
CA THR A 131 -3.04 -18.89 14.71
C THR A 131 -3.39 -18.34 13.31
N ASP A 132 -4.05 -17.18 13.26
CA ASP A 132 -4.36 -16.42 12.04
C ASP A 132 -3.12 -15.72 11.44
N VAL A 133 -2.09 -15.48 12.23
CA VAL A 133 -0.88 -14.75 11.81
C VAL A 133 0.15 -15.72 11.26
N LYS A 134 0.52 -15.55 9.98
CA LYS A 134 1.58 -16.34 9.34
C LYS A 134 2.84 -15.50 9.19
N ILE A 135 3.93 -16.00 9.77
CA ILE A 135 5.24 -15.34 9.70
C ILE A 135 6.08 -16.05 8.63
N PRO A 136 6.55 -15.33 7.59
CA PRO A 136 7.48 -15.88 6.60
C PRO A 136 8.79 -16.34 7.25
N LEU A 137 9.33 -17.48 6.82
CA LEU A 137 10.56 -18.02 7.39
C LEU A 137 11.77 -17.13 7.07
N GLU A 138 11.75 -16.47 5.91
CA GLU A 138 12.78 -15.53 5.49
C GLU A 138 12.88 -14.32 6.44
N LEU A 139 11.81 -14.01 7.18
CA LEU A 139 11.83 -12.95 8.18
C LEU A 139 12.62 -13.36 9.43
N LEU A 140 12.69 -14.66 9.75
CA LEU A 140 13.42 -15.15 10.91
C LEU A 140 14.91 -14.89 10.77
N GLU A 141 15.47 -15.04 9.56
CA GLU A 141 16.88 -14.73 9.29
C GLU A 141 17.21 -13.26 9.59
N VAL A 142 16.29 -12.34 9.28
CA VAL A 142 16.45 -10.91 9.56
C VAL A 142 16.41 -10.62 11.07
N LEU A 143 15.56 -11.34 11.81
CA LEU A 143 15.46 -11.23 13.26
C LEU A 143 16.67 -11.80 13.98
N ASP A 144 17.16 -12.97 13.56
CA ASP A 144 18.35 -13.63 14.11
C ASP A 144 19.61 -12.78 13.91
N ASP A 145 19.69 -12.07 12.78
CA ASP A 145 20.74 -11.09 12.49
C ASP A 145 20.61 -9.78 13.30
N GLY A 146 19.55 -9.61 14.09
CA GLY A 146 19.25 -8.38 14.84
C GLY A 146 18.92 -7.18 13.95
N LYS A 147 18.49 -7.41 12.71
CA LYS A 147 18.12 -6.35 11.76
C LYS A 147 16.65 -5.97 11.91
N ASN A 148 16.31 -4.78 11.44
CA ASN A 148 14.92 -4.31 11.45
C ASN A 148 14.04 -5.13 10.47
N PRO A 149 12.95 -5.77 10.93
CA PRO A 149 12.01 -6.51 10.08
C PRO A 149 11.43 -5.72 8.90
N HIS A 150 11.31 -4.39 9.01
CA HIS A 150 10.81 -3.54 7.94
C HIS A 150 11.71 -3.55 6.70
N ILE A 151 12.99 -3.90 6.84
CA ILE A 151 13.91 -4.08 5.70
C ILE A 151 13.40 -5.21 4.81
N TYR A 152 12.97 -6.34 5.38
CA TYR A 152 12.39 -7.44 4.61
C TYR A 152 11.13 -7.00 3.87
N THR A 153 10.22 -6.30 4.56
CA THR A 153 8.98 -5.79 3.95
C THR A 153 9.28 -4.87 2.77
N ARG A 154 10.22 -3.93 2.94
CA ARG A 154 10.66 -3.04 1.86
C ARG A 154 11.22 -3.84 0.68
N ASP A 155 12.17 -4.72 0.93
CA ASP A 155 12.83 -5.50 -0.12
C ASP A 155 11.84 -6.39 -0.87
N LEU A 156 10.85 -6.96 -0.17
CA LEU A 156 9.78 -7.74 -0.78
C LEU A 156 8.89 -6.87 -1.70
N LEU A 157 8.50 -5.68 -1.25
CA LEU A 157 7.73 -4.73 -2.05
C LEU A 157 8.50 -4.30 -3.29
N GLU A 158 9.79 -3.96 -3.14
CA GLU A 158 10.67 -3.56 -4.23
C GLU A 158 10.83 -4.69 -5.26
N ARG A 159 11.10 -5.92 -4.81
CA ARG A 159 11.20 -7.09 -5.69
C ARG A 159 9.88 -7.37 -6.41
N THR A 160 8.75 -7.22 -5.73
CA THR A 160 7.42 -7.42 -6.31
C THR A 160 7.13 -6.38 -7.38
N LEU A 161 7.43 -5.12 -7.11
CA LEU A 161 7.29 -4.02 -8.06
C LEU A 161 8.20 -4.22 -9.28
N GLN A 162 9.44 -4.63 -9.07
CA GLN A 162 10.38 -4.90 -10.16
C GLN A 162 9.91 -6.06 -11.04
N LYS A 163 9.47 -7.17 -10.44
CA LYS A 163 8.90 -8.31 -11.17
C LYS A 163 7.64 -7.92 -11.94
N ASN A 164 6.77 -7.11 -11.34
CA ASN A 164 5.56 -6.64 -12.01
C ASN A 164 5.90 -5.82 -13.27
N LYS A 165 6.84 -4.87 -13.16
CA LYS A 165 7.34 -4.09 -14.30
C LYS A 165 7.94 -4.98 -15.38
N GLU A 166 8.76 -5.96 -14.99
CA GLU A 166 9.38 -6.91 -15.92
C GLU A 166 8.32 -7.74 -16.67
N VAL A 167 7.34 -8.29 -15.96
CA VAL A 167 6.24 -9.08 -16.54
C VAL A 167 5.40 -8.23 -17.49
N ASN A 168 5.06 -6.99 -17.12
CA ASN A 168 4.36 -6.07 -17.99
C ASN A 168 5.17 -5.75 -19.26
N GLY A 169 6.48 -5.54 -19.13
CA GLY A 169 7.38 -5.37 -20.27
C GLY A 169 7.36 -6.57 -21.22
N LYS A 170 7.40 -7.80 -20.67
CA LYS A 170 7.27 -9.03 -21.46
C LYS A 170 5.93 -9.11 -22.18
N ILE A 171 4.82 -8.81 -21.48
CA ILE A 171 3.48 -8.79 -22.07
C ILE A 171 3.43 -7.83 -23.28
N GLU A 172 3.97 -6.62 -23.14
CA GLU A 172 4.00 -5.63 -24.23
C GLU A 172 4.86 -6.08 -25.42
N ILE A 173 6.00 -6.73 -25.16
CA ILE A 173 6.83 -7.33 -26.22
C ILE A 173 6.05 -8.42 -26.96
N TYR A 174 5.40 -9.34 -26.23
CA TYR A 174 4.61 -10.40 -26.85
C TYR A 174 3.42 -9.85 -27.65
N LYS A 175 2.74 -8.81 -27.17
CA LYS A 175 1.68 -8.12 -27.93
C LYS A 175 2.21 -7.53 -29.23
N LYS A 176 3.35 -6.82 -29.17
CA LYS A 176 3.99 -6.24 -30.36
C LYS A 176 4.44 -7.33 -31.35
N PHE A 177 5.07 -8.39 -30.85
CA PHE A 177 5.51 -9.52 -31.67
C PHE A 177 4.33 -10.17 -32.39
N ARG A 178 3.25 -10.47 -31.65
CA ARG A 178 2.01 -10.99 -32.21
C ARG A 178 1.44 -10.08 -33.30
N ALA A 179 1.38 -8.78 -33.08
CA ALA A 179 0.88 -7.83 -34.07
C ALA A 179 1.73 -7.83 -35.37
N HIS A 180 3.06 -7.88 -35.24
CA HIS A 180 3.96 -7.96 -36.39
C HIS A 180 3.83 -9.30 -37.13
N LEU A 181 3.75 -10.40 -36.39
CA LEU A 181 3.55 -11.73 -36.96
C LEU A 181 2.25 -11.79 -37.77
N LEU A 182 1.13 -11.31 -37.20
CA LEU A 182 -0.16 -11.29 -37.88
C LEU A 182 -0.14 -10.40 -39.12
N LYS A 183 0.54 -9.25 -39.05
CA LYS A 183 0.69 -8.37 -40.22
C LYS A 183 1.43 -9.08 -41.36
N ARG A 184 2.60 -9.67 -41.08
CA ARG A 184 3.39 -10.40 -42.09
C ARG A 184 2.66 -11.63 -42.62
N PHE A 185 1.97 -12.35 -41.74
CA PHE A 185 1.17 -13.51 -42.13
C PHE A 185 0.03 -13.12 -43.08
N ALA A 186 -0.65 -12.00 -42.82
CA ALA A 186 -1.69 -11.49 -43.72
C ALA A 186 -1.15 -10.97 -45.06
N GLU A 187 0.08 -10.44 -45.10
CA GLU A 187 0.76 -10.02 -46.34
C GLU A 187 1.10 -11.23 -47.24
N GLU A 188 1.59 -12.32 -46.65
CA GLU A 188 2.04 -13.51 -47.40
C GLU A 188 0.89 -14.48 -47.74
N MET A 189 -0.06 -14.66 -46.84
CA MET A 189 -1.15 -15.66 -46.93
C MET A 189 -2.50 -15.08 -46.46
N PRO A 190 -3.18 -14.27 -47.30
CA PRO A 190 -4.36 -13.52 -46.89
C PRO A 190 -5.59 -14.40 -46.58
N GLU A 191 -5.82 -15.49 -47.32
CA GLU A 191 -6.97 -16.39 -47.06
C GLU A 191 -6.86 -17.13 -45.73
N ASP A 192 -5.67 -17.64 -45.40
CA ASP A 192 -5.47 -18.40 -44.16
C ASP A 192 -5.40 -17.50 -42.93
N ALA A 193 -4.90 -16.26 -43.09
CA ALA A 193 -4.97 -15.23 -42.05
C ALA A 193 -6.42 -14.86 -41.70
N ALA A 194 -7.31 -14.74 -42.70
CA ALA A 194 -8.72 -14.46 -42.46
C ALA A 194 -9.43 -15.60 -41.71
N LYS A 195 -9.12 -16.87 -42.05
CA LYS A 195 -9.63 -18.04 -41.31
C LYS A 195 -9.16 -18.04 -39.85
N TYR A 196 -7.88 -17.78 -39.61
CA TYR A 196 -7.32 -17.70 -38.26
C TYR A 196 -7.99 -16.62 -37.40
N LEU A 197 -8.20 -15.42 -37.95
CA LEU A 197 -8.85 -14.33 -37.23
C LEU A 197 -10.30 -14.64 -36.87
N ASN A 198 -11.03 -15.31 -37.76
CA ASN A 198 -12.41 -15.73 -37.51
C ASN A 198 -12.51 -16.76 -36.38
N ILE A 199 -11.60 -17.76 -36.33
CA ILE A 199 -11.55 -18.74 -35.24
C ILE A 199 -11.26 -18.04 -33.91
N ARG A 200 -10.30 -17.12 -33.90
CA ARG A 200 -9.92 -16.39 -32.69
C ARG A 200 -11.05 -15.50 -32.15
N ALA A 201 -11.80 -14.85 -33.03
CA ALA A 201 -12.94 -14.02 -32.62
C ALA A 201 -14.03 -14.85 -31.91
N MET A 202 -14.12 -16.15 -32.18
CA MET A 202 -15.01 -17.07 -31.48
C MET A 202 -14.47 -17.51 -30.11
N ASP A 203 -13.15 -17.56 -29.90
CA ASP A 203 -12.53 -17.93 -28.61
C ASP A 203 -12.46 -16.77 -27.60
N ASP A 204 -12.41 -15.52 -28.07
CA ASP A 204 -12.37 -14.31 -27.22
C ASP A 204 -13.81 -13.82 -26.81
N SER A 205 -14.88 -14.55 -27.18
CA SER A 205 -16.31 -14.28 -26.82
C SER A 205 -16.80 -15.18 -25.68
#